data_AF-A0A6G1S7G4-F1
#
_entry.id   AF-A0A6G1S7G4-F1
#
_cell.length_a   1.000
_cell.length_b   1.000
_cell.length_c   1.000
_cell.angle_alpha   90.00
_cell.angle_beta   90.00
_cell.angle_gamma   90.00
#
_symmetry.space_group_name_H-M   'P 1'
#
loop_
_entity.id
_entity.type
_entity.pdbx_description
1 polymer ?
#
loop_
_entity_poly.entity_id
_entity_poly.type
_entity_poly.pdbx_seq_one_letter_code
_entity_poly.pdbx_strand_id
1 'polypeptide(L)'
;MATTADIDVLVSDNTAVDLVLFEYWLDGYSVNEAANLVRRNESEFLRNFSEDLVIADILDQYRTFALIEKLLPCPAKLSEDWTFRMAESTKITLVEKFYDFDETVMRSILGRKLSARSRKDLDEVSRKSGKSLKSCRRQFDNFKRIFKTIDGIPGNMVANIQSHFLLSECLAQKYANYMCYNRFELNKRRPFRGWTSVFRN
;
A
#
# COMPACT_ATOMS: atom_id res chain seq x y z
N MET A 1 -17.78 -43.33 -23.44
CA MET A 1 -16.35 -43.05 -23.16
C MET A 1 -16.33 -41.91 -22.15
N ALA A 2 -16.01 -42.19 -20.90
CA ALA A 2 -15.92 -41.17 -19.86
C ALA A 2 -14.52 -40.54 -19.92
N THR A 3 -14.45 -39.24 -20.18
CA THR A 3 -13.24 -38.44 -20.04
C THR A 3 -12.95 -38.30 -18.55
N THR A 4 -12.02 -39.11 -18.04
CA THR A 4 -11.43 -38.90 -16.72
C THR A 4 -10.69 -37.57 -16.73
N ALA A 5 -11.25 -36.58 -16.05
CA ALA A 5 -10.54 -35.34 -15.77
C ALA A 5 -9.39 -35.68 -14.82
N ASP A 6 -8.15 -35.60 -15.32
CA ASP A 6 -6.97 -35.63 -14.45
C ASP A 6 -7.05 -34.43 -13.51
N ILE A 7 -7.20 -34.71 -12.22
CA ILE A 7 -7.11 -33.71 -11.16
C ILE A 7 -5.69 -33.79 -10.62
N ASP A 8 -4.85 -32.88 -11.06
CA ASP A 8 -3.53 -32.66 -10.46
C ASP A 8 -3.68 -32.02 -9.09
N VAL A 9 -3.56 -32.83 -8.03
CA VAL A 9 -3.56 -32.36 -6.64
C VAL A 9 -2.12 -32.07 -6.22
N LEU A 10 -1.69 -30.81 -6.38
CA LEU A 10 -0.41 -30.35 -5.84
C LEU A 10 -0.56 -29.95 -4.36
N VAL A 11 -0.24 -30.87 -3.44
CA VAL A 11 -0.08 -30.54 -2.02
C VAL A 11 1.32 -29.96 -1.84
N SER A 12 1.41 -28.66 -1.63
CA SER A 12 2.65 -28.07 -1.11
C SER A 12 2.33 -26.83 -0.29
N ASP A 13 3.20 -26.58 0.68
CA ASP A 13 2.97 -25.70 1.82
C ASP A 13 2.48 -24.30 1.39
N ASN A 14 1.43 -23.86 2.08
CA ASN A 14 0.90 -22.51 1.99
C ASN A 14 2.01 -21.54 2.43
N THR A 15 2.32 -20.52 1.63
CA THR A 15 3.30 -19.49 2.02
C THR A 15 2.80 -18.79 3.28
N ALA A 16 3.40 -19.13 4.41
CA ALA A 16 3.10 -18.50 5.69
C ALA A 16 3.67 -17.08 5.68
N VAL A 17 2.77 -16.09 5.70
CA VAL A 17 3.12 -14.68 5.73
C VAL A 17 2.81 -14.15 7.12
N ASP A 18 3.85 -13.69 7.80
CA ASP A 18 3.68 -13.00 9.07
C ASP A 18 3.19 -11.58 8.83
N LEU A 19 1.93 -11.33 9.21
CA LEU A 19 1.26 -10.05 9.00
C LEU A 19 1.79 -8.93 9.92
N VAL A 20 2.37 -9.27 11.07
CA VAL A 20 2.99 -8.30 12.00
C VAL A 20 4.34 -7.86 11.45
N LEU A 21 5.17 -8.82 10.99
CA LEU A 21 6.41 -8.49 10.31
C LEU A 21 6.17 -7.71 9.02
N PHE A 22 5.07 -8.00 8.31
CA PHE A 22 4.69 -7.21 7.14
C PHE A 22 4.41 -5.75 7.49
N GLU A 23 3.74 -5.46 8.61
CA GLU A 23 3.55 -4.08 9.09
C GLU A 23 4.90 -3.40 9.41
N TYR A 24 5.80 -4.08 10.11
CA TYR A 24 7.12 -3.53 10.40
C TYR A 24 7.91 -3.24 9.11
N TRP A 25 7.84 -4.14 8.15
CA TRP A 25 8.47 -3.96 6.85
C TRP A 25 7.86 -2.79 6.07
N LEU A 26 6.54 -2.62 6.14
CA LEU A 26 5.79 -1.52 5.54
C LEU A 26 6.16 -0.17 6.18
N ASP A 27 6.33 -0.14 7.50
CA ASP A 27 6.79 1.04 8.25
C ASP A 27 8.28 1.33 8.07
N GLY A 28 9.02 0.40 7.48
CA GLY A 28 10.42 0.59 7.09
C GLY A 28 11.43 0.25 8.18
N TYR A 29 11.02 -0.54 9.18
CA TYR A 29 11.94 -1.10 10.16
C TYR A 29 12.92 -2.06 9.46
N SER A 30 14.20 -1.96 9.81
CA SER A 30 15.23 -2.91 9.42
C SER A 30 15.00 -4.28 10.06
N VAL A 31 15.66 -5.31 9.52
CA VAL A 31 15.58 -6.69 10.06
C VAL A 31 15.96 -6.71 11.55
N ASN A 32 17.00 -5.98 11.93
CA ASN A 32 17.46 -5.91 13.32
C ASN A 32 16.44 -5.19 14.23
N GLU A 33 15.83 -4.10 13.76
CA GLU A 33 14.80 -3.40 14.54
C GLU A 33 13.54 -4.28 14.71
N ALA A 34 13.12 -4.96 13.64
CA ALA A 34 12.02 -5.91 13.69
C ALA A 34 12.32 -7.08 14.64
N ALA A 35 13.52 -7.65 14.58
CA ALA A 35 13.95 -8.72 15.51
C ALA A 35 13.89 -8.27 16.97
N ASN A 36 14.34 -7.04 17.25
CA ASN A 36 14.24 -6.46 18.59
C ASN A 36 12.79 -6.27 19.05
N LEU A 37 11.89 -5.84 18.16
CA LEU A 37 10.46 -5.67 18.47
C LEU A 37 9.77 -7.01 18.70
N VAL A 38 10.01 -8.00 17.84
CA VAL A 38 9.48 -9.37 17.97
C VAL A 38 9.91 -9.97 19.30
N ARG A 39 11.19 -9.90 19.68
CA ARG A 39 11.67 -10.44 20.98
C ARG A 39 11.08 -9.73 22.20
N ARG A 40 10.67 -8.46 22.07
CA ARG A 40 10.02 -7.70 23.13
C ARG A 40 8.54 -8.02 23.26
N ASN A 41 7.86 -8.22 22.13
CA ASN A 41 6.41 -8.36 22.05
C ASN A 41 5.94 -9.81 22.12
N GLU A 42 6.77 -10.78 21.70
CA GLU A 42 6.38 -12.18 21.60
C GLU A 42 6.73 -13.04 22.82
N SER A 43 6.05 -14.18 22.87
CA SER A 43 6.04 -15.17 23.96
C SER A 43 7.45 -15.67 24.33
N GLU A 44 7.58 -16.20 25.56
CA GLU A 44 8.80 -16.87 26.05
C GLU A 44 9.36 -17.91 25.06
N PHE A 45 8.54 -18.45 24.17
CA PHE A 45 8.94 -19.38 23.13
C PHE A 45 10.05 -18.83 22.21
N LEU A 46 9.92 -17.60 21.69
CA LEU A 46 10.93 -17.03 20.80
C LEU A 46 12.23 -16.66 21.53
N ARG A 47 12.17 -16.47 22.85
CA ARG A 47 13.36 -16.24 23.67
C ARG A 47 14.26 -17.48 23.75
N ASN A 48 13.72 -18.66 23.46
CA ASN A 48 14.46 -19.92 23.45
C ASN A 48 15.31 -20.12 22.19
N PHE A 49 15.13 -19.30 21.16
CA PHE A 49 15.93 -19.35 19.93
C PHE A 49 17.07 -18.34 19.95
N SER A 50 18.18 -18.68 19.29
CA SER A 50 19.31 -17.77 19.13
C SER A 50 18.89 -16.54 18.31
N GLU A 51 19.54 -15.42 18.59
CA GLU A 51 19.26 -14.15 17.90
C GLU A 51 19.47 -14.26 16.39
N ASP A 52 20.53 -14.95 15.97
CA ASP A 52 20.86 -15.16 14.56
C ASP A 52 19.76 -15.92 13.80
N LEU A 53 19.11 -16.91 14.45
CA LEU A 53 18.02 -17.66 13.83
C LEU A 53 16.78 -16.78 13.62
N VAL A 54 16.44 -15.95 14.61
CA VAL A 54 15.32 -15.00 14.49
C VAL A 54 15.59 -13.98 13.39
N ILE A 55 16.82 -13.44 13.33
CA ILE A 55 17.23 -12.50 12.28
C ILE A 55 17.16 -13.16 10.89
N ALA A 56 17.62 -14.40 10.75
CA ALA A 56 17.56 -15.12 9.48
C ALA A 56 16.12 -15.35 9.01
N ASP A 57 15.23 -15.77 9.91
CA ASP A 57 13.81 -15.98 9.61
C ASP A 57 13.12 -14.69 9.15
N ILE A 58 13.32 -13.59 9.89
CA ILE A 58 12.77 -12.28 9.53
C ILE A 58 13.33 -11.80 8.19
N LEU A 59 14.62 -12.05 7.92
CA LEU A 59 15.24 -11.70 6.65
C LEU A 59 14.59 -12.45 5.47
N ASP A 60 14.26 -13.72 5.65
CA ASP A 60 13.58 -14.51 4.62
C ASP A 60 12.13 -14.06 4.41
N GLN A 61 11.40 -13.72 5.48
CA GLN A 61 10.09 -13.05 5.39
C GLN A 61 10.20 -11.72 4.62
N TYR A 62 11.20 -10.89 4.91
CA TYR A 62 11.42 -9.62 4.22
C TYR A 62 11.71 -9.79 2.73
N ARG A 63 12.45 -10.83 2.35
CA ARG A 63 12.69 -11.20 0.94
C ARG A 63 11.39 -11.60 0.26
N THR A 64 10.56 -12.39 0.93
CA THR A 64 9.22 -12.76 0.46
C THR A 64 8.33 -11.52 0.27
N PHE A 65 8.33 -10.59 1.24
CA PHE A 65 7.56 -9.34 1.12
C PHE A 65 8.00 -8.50 -0.07
N ALA A 66 9.29 -8.44 -0.37
CA ALA A 66 9.80 -7.71 -1.54
C ALA A 66 9.34 -8.33 -2.87
N LEU A 67 9.05 -9.63 -2.91
CA LEU A 67 8.46 -10.27 -4.08
C LEU A 67 6.96 -9.99 -4.16
N ILE A 68 6.23 -10.12 -3.05
CA ILE A 68 4.80 -9.82 -2.95
C ILE A 68 4.52 -8.35 -3.30
N GLU A 69 5.36 -7.41 -2.85
CA GLU A 69 5.23 -5.97 -3.14
C GLU A 69 5.11 -5.67 -4.63
N LYS A 70 5.73 -6.48 -5.49
CA LYS A 70 5.65 -6.28 -6.96
C LYS A 70 4.24 -6.53 -7.51
N LEU A 71 3.44 -7.33 -6.80
CA LEU A 71 2.09 -7.72 -7.18
C LEU A 71 1.01 -6.82 -6.54
N LEU A 72 1.24 -6.31 -5.32
CA LEU A 72 0.28 -5.48 -4.57
C LEU A 72 -0.25 -4.22 -5.31
N PRO A 73 0.54 -3.53 -6.17
CA PRO A 73 0.04 -2.45 -7.01
C PRO A 73 -1.11 -2.83 -7.95
N CYS A 74 -1.26 -4.11 -8.29
CA CYS A 74 -2.26 -4.64 -9.20
C CYS A 74 -3.01 -5.79 -8.53
N PRO A 75 -3.99 -5.53 -7.64
CA PRO A 75 -4.66 -6.56 -6.85
C PRO A 75 -5.27 -7.70 -7.69
N ALA A 76 -5.83 -7.40 -8.87
CA ALA A 76 -6.32 -8.43 -9.78
C ALA A 76 -5.25 -9.47 -10.18
N LYS A 77 -4.00 -9.05 -10.37
CA LYS A 77 -2.89 -9.95 -10.68
C LYS A 77 -2.49 -10.81 -9.48
N LEU A 78 -2.63 -10.31 -8.26
CA LEU A 78 -2.32 -11.07 -7.04
C LEU A 78 -3.29 -12.25 -6.87
N SER A 79 -4.55 -12.09 -7.27
CA SER A 79 -5.53 -13.18 -7.24
C SER A 79 -5.24 -14.26 -8.29
N GLU A 80 -4.77 -13.88 -9.48
CA GLU A 80 -4.44 -14.79 -10.58
C GLU A 80 -3.06 -15.47 -10.44
N ASP A 81 -2.12 -14.86 -9.71
CA ASP A 81 -0.76 -15.35 -9.58
C ASP A 81 -0.68 -16.53 -8.58
N TRP A 82 -0.20 -17.68 -9.09
CA TRP A 82 -0.02 -18.93 -8.34
C TRP A 82 1.32 -19.01 -7.61
N THR A 83 2.22 -18.02 -7.82
CA THR A 83 3.57 -17.99 -7.21
C THR A 83 3.49 -18.01 -5.69
N PHE A 84 2.52 -17.30 -5.12
CA PHE A 84 2.25 -17.29 -3.69
C PHE A 84 0.94 -18.00 -3.41
N ARG A 85 1.02 -19.29 -3.08
CA ARG A 85 -0.11 -20.02 -2.51
C ARG A 85 -0.35 -19.49 -1.10
N MET A 86 -1.28 -18.56 -1.00
CA MET A 86 -1.74 -17.93 0.24
C MET A 86 -3.26 -18.02 0.29
N ALA A 87 -3.82 -18.04 1.50
CA ALA A 87 -5.26 -17.92 1.68
C ALA A 87 -5.76 -16.57 1.13
N GLU A 88 -6.96 -16.56 0.54
CA GLU A 88 -7.55 -15.34 -0.02
C GLU A 88 -7.70 -14.24 1.04
N SER A 89 -8.05 -14.62 2.28
CA SER A 89 -8.11 -13.70 3.42
C SER A 89 -6.78 -13.02 3.70
N THR A 90 -5.66 -13.74 3.57
CA THR A 90 -4.31 -13.20 3.70
C THR A 90 -4.01 -12.22 2.58
N LYS A 91 -4.33 -12.57 1.32
CA LYS A 91 -4.15 -11.68 0.16
C LYS A 91 -4.90 -10.36 0.34
N ILE A 92 -6.18 -10.43 0.74
CA ILE A 92 -7.01 -9.25 1.03
C ILE A 92 -6.36 -8.40 2.13
N THR A 93 -5.91 -9.03 3.21
CA THR A 93 -5.28 -8.31 4.33
C THR A 93 -3.96 -7.65 3.92
N LEU A 94 -3.16 -8.29 3.08
CA LEU A 94 -1.92 -7.71 2.55
C LEU A 94 -2.19 -6.50 1.67
N VAL A 95 -3.18 -6.58 0.78
CA VAL A 95 -3.61 -5.44 -0.05
C VAL A 95 -4.11 -4.30 0.83
N GLU A 96 -4.97 -4.59 1.80
CA GLU A 96 -5.52 -3.60 2.72
C GLU A 96 -4.40 -2.87 3.50
N LYS A 97 -3.46 -3.61 4.12
CA LYS A 97 -2.32 -3.03 4.86
C LYS A 97 -1.37 -2.24 3.96
N PHE A 98 -1.16 -2.71 2.73
CA PHE A 98 -0.28 -2.03 1.77
C PHE A 98 -0.85 -0.68 1.34
N TYR A 99 -2.17 -0.63 1.08
CA TYR A 99 -2.88 0.59 0.70
C TYR A 99 -3.24 1.47 1.90
N ASP A 100 -3.22 0.98 3.13
CA ASP A 100 -3.43 1.87 4.27
C ASP A 100 -2.32 2.92 4.38
N PHE A 101 -2.71 4.07 4.93
CA PHE A 101 -1.88 5.26 4.99
C PHE A 101 -2.11 6.05 6.26
N ASP A 102 -1.07 6.78 6.64
CA ASP A 102 -1.08 7.69 7.76
C ASP A 102 -1.66 9.05 7.32
N GLU A 103 -2.60 9.56 8.11
CA GLU A 103 -3.28 10.81 7.79
C GLU A 103 -2.34 12.03 7.75
N THR A 104 -1.29 12.04 8.59
CA THR A 104 -0.33 13.14 8.63
C THR A 104 0.54 13.16 7.37
N VAL A 105 0.90 11.98 6.87
CA VAL A 105 1.59 11.81 5.58
C VAL A 105 0.68 12.28 4.45
N MET A 106 -0.57 11.81 4.42
CA MET A 106 -1.52 12.16 3.35
C MET A 106 -1.77 13.67 3.32
N ARG A 107 -2.09 14.29 4.46
CA ARG A 107 -2.30 15.74 4.57
C ARG A 107 -1.09 16.55 4.08
N SER A 108 0.13 16.06 4.30
CA SER A 108 1.36 16.72 3.85
C SER A 108 1.56 16.63 2.32
N ILE A 109 1.00 15.62 1.67
CA ILE A 109 1.08 15.39 0.22
C ILE A 109 0.01 16.20 -0.54
N LEU A 110 -1.13 16.48 0.09
CA LEU A 110 -2.26 17.17 -0.54
C LEU A 110 -1.93 18.58 -1.04
N GLY A 111 -2.71 19.03 -2.03
CA GLY A 111 -2.59 20.35 -2.64
C GLY A 111 -1.36 20.50 -3.54
N ARG A 112 -0.54 19.45 -3.68
CA ARG A 112 0.60 19.39 -4.59
C ARG A 112 0.25 18.55 -5.81
N LYS A 113 0.82 18.90 -6.97
CA LYS A 113 0.71 18.04 -8.17
C LYS A 113 1.46 16.74 -7.91
N LEU A 114 0.77 15.61 -8.04
CA LEU A 114 1.32 14.25 -7.84
C LEU A 114 2.32 13.91 -8.97
N SER A 115 3.56 14.38 -8.82
CA SER A 115 4.60 14.39 -9.84
C SER A 115 5.85 13.64 -9.38
N ALA A 116 6.80 13.41 -10.30
CA ALA A 116 8.09 12.84 -9.94
C ALA A 116 8.89 13.77 -9.00
N ARG A 117 8.71 15.09 -9.12
CA ARG A 117 9.34 16.07 -8.22
C ARG A 117 8.79 15.95 -6.80
N SER A 118 7.46 15.98 -6.63
CA SER A 118 6.85 15.83 -5.31
C SER A 118 7.18 14.51 -4.62
N ARG A 119 7.49 13.46 -5.40
CA ARG A 119 7.98 12.18 -4.87
C ARG A 119 9.42 12.26 -4.32
N LYS A 120 10.30 13.05 -4.96
CA LYS A 120 11.67 13.24 -4.50
C LYS A 120 11.72 14.08 -3.22
N ASP A 121 10.77 15.00 -3.05
CA ASP A 121 10.73 15.93 -1.92
C ASP A 121 10.00 15.34 -0.68
N LEU A 122 9.99 14.02 -0.50
CA LEU A 122 9.30 13.34 0.61
C LEU A 122 10.12 13.27 1.90
N ASP A 123 11.40 13.67 1.89
CA ASP A 123 12.25 13.71 3.09
C ASP A 123 11.67 14.63 4.19
N GLU A 124 11.10 15.76 3.78
CA GLU A 124 10.43 16.68 4.70
C GLU A 124 9.17 16.06 5.31
N VAL A 125 8.41 15.32 4.50
CA VAL A 125 7.18 14.64 4.95
C VAL A 125 7.53 13.53 5.94
N SER A 126 8.58 12.76 5.66
CA SER A 126 9.11 11.75 6.56
C SER A 126 9.50 12.36 7.92
N ARG A 127 10.24 13.48 7.91
CA ARG A 127 10.64 14.15 9.15
C ARG A 127 9.45 14.68 9.97
N LYS A 128 8.44 15.27 9.31
CA LYS A 128 7.27 15.83 10.00
C LYS A 128 6.31 14.79 10.54
N SER A 129 6.11 13.70 9.81
CA SER A 129 5.19 12.61 10.21
C SER A 129 5.83 11.61 11.17
N GLY A 130 7.16 11.60 11.26
CA GLY A 130 7.90 10.57 11.99
C GLY A 130 7.86 9.19 11.32
N LYS A 131 7.32 9.09 10.10
CA LYS A 131 7.30 7.84 9.32
C LYS A 131 8.55 7.71 8.47
N SER A 132 8.99 6.48 8.21
CA SER A 132 10.15 6.25 7.35
C SER A 132 9.91 6.76 5.93
N LEU A 133 10.99 7.15 5.24
CA LEU A 133 10.92 7.59 3.85
C LEU A 133 10.35 6.50 2.93
N LYS A 134 10.63 5.21 3.22
CA LYS A 134 10.05 4.07 2.50
C LYS A 134 8.52 4.08 2.63
N SER A 135 7.99 4.21 3.85
CA SER A 135 6.55 4.28 4.11
C SER A 135 5.91 5.49 3.42
N CYS A 136 6.50 6.68 3.54
CA CYS A 136 5.99 7.88 2.86
C CYS A 136 5.95 7.72 1.33
N ARG A 137 6.99 7.11 0.73
CA ARG A 137 7.05 6.83 -0.71
C ARG A 137 5.98 5.85 -1.15
N ARG A 138 5.70 4.80 -0.37
CA ARG A 138 4.62 3.83 -0.63
C ARG A 138 3.26 4.53 -0.63
N GLN A 139 2.98 5.28 0.43
CA GLN A 139 1.70 5.97 0.59
C GLN A 139 1.47 7.00 -0.54
N PHE A 140 2.51 7.75 -0.93
CA PHE A 140 2.45 8.65 -2.07
C PHE A 140 2.13 7.92 -3.39
N ASP A 141 2.81 6.80 -3.65
CA ASP A 141 2.57 6.03 -4.88
C ASP A 141 1.18 5.43 -4.92
N ASN A 142 0.69 4.90 -3.80
CA ASN A 142 -0.64 4.33 -3.69
C ASN A 142 -1.69 5.39 -3.94
N PHE A 143 -1.57 6.56 -3.30
CA PHE A 143 -2.47 7.69 -3.56
C PHE A 143 -2.43 8.13 -5.02
N LYS A 144 -1.24 8.28 -5.60
CA LYS A 144 -1.07 8.67 -7.01
C LYS A 144 -1.67 7.64 -7.95
N ARG A 145 -1.52 6.35 -7.67
CA ARG A 145 -2.07 5.25 -8.47
C ARG A 145 -3.59 5.28 -8.44
N ILE A 146 -4.19 5.31 -7.25
CA ILE A 146 -5.64 5.40 -7.10
C ILE A 146 -6.17 6.67 -7.77
N PHE A 147 -5.55 7.82 -7.49
CA PHE A 147 -5.95 9.08 -8.10
C PHE A 147 -5.96 8.97 -9.62
N LYS A 148 -4.87 8.49 -10.23
CA LYS A 148 -4.78 8.37 -11.70
C LYS A 148 -5.78 7.37 -12.29
N THR A 149 -6.00 6.23 -11.63
CA THR A 149 -6.92 5.20 -12.13
C THR A 149 -8.36 5.68 -12.09
N ILE A 150 -8.75 6.38 -11.02
CA ILE A 150 -10.14 6.80 -10.79
C ILE A 150 -10.45 8.17 -11.41
N ASP A 151 -9.44 8.98 -11.72
CA ASP A 151 -9.63 10.28 -12.37
C ASP A 151 -10.25 10.12 -13.76
N GLY A 152 -11.43 10.72 -13.94
CA GLY A 152 -12.20 10.63 -15.19
C GLY A 152 -13.19 9.46 -15.26
N ILE A 153 -13.19 8.54 -14.30
CA ILE A 153 -14.25 7.50 -14.21
C ILE A 153 -15.51 8.13 -13.61
N PRO A 154 -16.67 8.11 -14.29
CA PRO A 154 -17.92 8.61 -13.75
C PRO A 154 -18.48 7.68 -12.66
N GLY A 155 -19.43 8.17 -11.88
CA GLY A 155 -20.14 7.36 -10.87
C GLY A 155 -19.59 7.50 -9.45
N ASN A 156 -19.91 6.52 -8.61
CA ASN A 156 -19.54 6.53 -7.19
C ASN A 156 -18.04 6.23 -7.02
N MET A 157 -17.30 7.21 -6.50
CA MET A 157 -15.85 7.11 -6.32
C MET A 157 -15.43 5.96 -5.38
N VAL A 158 -16.19 5.73 -4.31
CA VAL A 158 -15.91 4.65 -3.34
C VAL A 158 -16.05 3.30 -4.01
N ALA A 159 -17.18 3.08 -4.71
CA ALA A 159 -17.42 1.84 -5.45
C ALA A 159 -16.35 1.59 -6.53
N ASN A 160 -15.92 2.65 -7.24
CA ASN A 160 -14.85 2.54 -8.23
C ASN A 160 -13.51 2.17 -7.58
N ILE A 161 -13.19 2.70 -6.40
CA ILE A 161 -11.95 2.33 -5.68
C ILE A 161 -12.03 0.87 -5.25
N GLN A 162 -13.15 0.42 -4.67
CA GLN A 162 -13.32 -0.96 -4.22
C GLN A 162 -13.19 -1.95 -5.38
N SER A 163 -13.82 -1.68 -6.52
CA SER A 163 -13.78 -2.60 -7.67
C SER A 163 -12.39 -2.69 -8.31
N HIS A 164 -11.66 -1.56 -8.42
CA HIS A 164 -10.35 -1.54 -9.07
C HIS A 164 -9.20 -1.98 -8.16
N PHE A 165 -9.31 -1.77 -6.85
CA PHE A 165 -8.22 -2.01 -5.89
C PHE A 165 -8.53 -3.06 -4.82
N LEU A 166 -9.75 -3.63 -4.81
CA LEU A 166 -10.17 -4.66 -3.86
C LEU A 166 -10.03 -4.22 -2.39
N LEU A 167 -10.24 -2.93 -2.12
CA LEU A 167 -10.13 -2.34 -0.78
C LEU A 167 -11.45 -2.43 -0.02
N SER A 168 -11.36 -2.41 1.31
CA SER A 168 -12.54 -2.26 2.16
C SER A 168 -13.26 -0.94 1.87
N GLU A 169 -14.57 -0.89 2.18
CA GLU A 169 -15.37 0.33 2.04
C GLU A 169 -14.80 1.49 2.87
N CYS A 170 -14.34 1.19 4.09
CA CYS A 170 -13.75 2.19 4.98
C CYS A 170 -12.50 2.84 4.37
N LEU A 171 -11.57 2.03 3.87
CA LEU A 171 -10.34 2.55 3.25
C LEU A 171 -10.61 3.23 1.92
N ALA A 172 -11.53 2.70 1.10
CA ALA A 172 -11.98 3.34 -0.12
C ALA A 172 -12.61 4.72 0.14
N GLN A 173 -13.43 4.85 1.19
CA GLN A 173 -14.01 6.12 1.62
C GLN A 173 -12.93 7.11 2.08
N LYS A 174 -11.93 6.66 2.87
CA LYS A 174 -10.77 7.50 3.24
C LYS A 174 -10.11 8.05 1.97
N TYR A 175 -9.76 7.19 1.02
CA TYR A 175 -9.16 7.62 -0.25
C TYR A 175 -10.02 8.63 -1.01
N ALA A 176 -11.32 8.34 -1.18
CA ALA A 176 -12.24 9.23 -1.89
C ALA A 176 -12.28 10.64 -1.25
N ASN A 177 -12.33 10.72 0.07
CA ASN A 177 -12.33 12.00 0.81
C ASN A 177 -11.06 12.81 0.53
N TYR A 178 -9.90 12.17 0.63
CA TYR A 178 -8.60 12.82 0.37
C TYR A 178 -8.42 13.22 -1.10
N MET A 179 -8.95 12.44 -2.04
CA MET A 179 -8.96 12.79 -3.46
C MET A 179 -9.80 14.03 -3.74
N CYS A 180 -11.01 14.10 -3.17
CA CYS A 180 -11.89 15.27 -3.27
C CYS A 180 -11.21 16.51 -2.70
N TYR A 181 -10.59 16.40 -1.51
CA TYR A 181 -9.82 17.48 -0.90
C TYR A 181 -8.65 17.93 -1.78
N ASN A 182 -7.89 16.98 -2.37
CA ASN A 182 -6.79 17.31 -3.26
C ASN A 182 -7.24 18.09 -4.51
N ARG A 183 -8.36 17.68 -5.13
CA ARG A 183 -8.96 18.39 -6.28
C ARG A 183 -9.34 19.82 -5.91
N PHE A 184 -9.97 20.00 -4.76
CA PHE A 184 -10.35 21.31 -4.25
C PHE A 184 -9.14 22.23 -4.03
N GLU A 185 -8.10 21.74 -3.34
CA GLU A 185 -6.87 22.50 -3.09
C GLU A 185 -6.11 22.87 -4.38
N LEU A 186 -6.08 21.98 -5.37
CA LEU A 186 -5.46 22.27 -6.66
C LEU A 186 -6.23 23.32 -7.47
N ASN A 187 -7.55 23.37 -7.34
CA ASN A 187 -8.39 24.34 -8.02
C ASN A 187 -8.30 25.74 -7.40
N LYS A 188 -8.13 25.87 -6.07
CA LYS A 188 -7.83 27.18 -5.43
C LYS A 188 -6.59 27.86 -6.01
N ARG A 189 -5.60 27.08 -6.42
CA ARG A 189 -4.34 27.57 -6.98
C ARG A 189 -4.43 27.95 -8.46
N ARG A 190 -5.57 27.71 -9.12
CA ARG A 190 -5.85 28.25 -10.44
C ARG A 190 -6.55 29.60 -10.24
N PRO A 191 -5.86 30.75 -10.38
CA PRO A 191 -6.57 32.02 -10.43
C PRO A 191 -7.56 31.97 -11.60
N PHE A 192 -8.78 32.46 -11.36
CA PHE A 192 -9.83 32.64 -12.36
C PHE A 192 -9.23 33.44 -13.54
N ARG A 193 -8.85 32.76 -14.63
CA ARG A 193 -8.41 33.41 -15.87
C ARG A 193 -9.65 33.69 -16.70
N GLY A 194 -10.36 34.76 -16.38
CA GLY A 194 -11.56 35.08 -17.14
C GLY A 194 -12.20 36.39 -16.75
N TRP A 195 -11.46 37.51 -16.84
CA TRP A 195 -12.03 38.87 -16.98
C TRP A 195 -11.08 39.88 -17.66
N THR A 196 -10.02 39.46 -18.37
CA THR A 196 -9.13 40.41 -19.08
C THR A 196 -9.32 40.47 -20.60
N SER A 197 -10.29 39.74 -21.17
CA SER A 197 -10.60 39.81 -22.61
C SER A 197 -11.94 40.48 -22.94
N VAL A 198 -12.63 41.08 -21.96
CA VAL A 198 -13.94 41.74 -22.18
C VAL A 198 -13.84 43.28 -22.17
N PHE A 199 -12.69 43.86 -21.81
CA PHE A 199 -12.50 45.32 -21.76
C PHE A 199 -11.23 45.79 -22.48
N ARG A 200 -11.02 45.33 -23.72
CA ARG A 200 -10.20 46.05 -24.70
C ARG A 200 -11.10 46.38 -25.89
N ASN A 201 -11.83 47.49 -25.77
CA ASN A 201 -12.22 48.31 -26.91
C ASN A 201 -11.06 49.27 -27.20
#